data_AF-A0A3A2ZGU4-F1
#
_entry.id   AF-A0A3A2ZGU4-F1
#
_cell.length_a   1.000
_cell.length_b   1.000
_cell.length_c   1.000
_cell.angle_alpha   90.00
_cell.angle_beta   90.00
_cell.angle_gamma   90.00
#
_symmetry.space_group_name_H-M   'P 1'
#
loop_
_entity.id
_entity.type
_entity.pdbx_description
1 polymer ?
#
loop_
_entity_poly.entity_id
_entity_poly.type
_entity_poly.pdbx_seq_one_letter_code
_entity_poly.pdbx_strand_id
1 'polypeptide(L)'
;MAPEQYDPVTAGYSPAQADIWAIGICLLNVLFARNPFVSPSESDILFADYVRDRQSLFDIFPNMSQDTFEILRNALAIDPEKRSLAG
;
A
#
# COMPACT_ATOMS: atom_id res chain seq x y z
N MET A 1 -7.27 1.41 5.40
CA MET A 1 -6.51 0.99 6.60
C MET A 1 -5.25 0.29 6.12
N ALA A 2 -4.18 0.33 6.91
CA ALA A 2 -2.94 -0.38 6.63
C ALA A 2 -3.07 -1.89 6.96
N PRO A 3 -2.29 -2.78 6.34
CA PRO A 3 -2.42 -4.22 6.50
C PRO A 3 -2.36 -4.69 7.96
N GLU A 4 -1.44 -4.13 8.74
CA GLU A 4 -1.23 -4.48 10.14
C GLU A 4 -2.43 -4.16 11.04
N GLN A 5 -3.36 -3.31 10.60
CA GLN A 5 -4.59 -3.00 11.34
C GLN A 5 -5.63 -4.13 11.26
N TYR A 6 -5.42 -5.09 10.36
CA TYR A 6 -6.30 -6.25 10.17
C TYR A 6 -5.78 -7.52 10.85
N ASP A 7 -4.56 -7.51 11.39
CA ASP A 7 -3.98 -8.66 12.08
C ASP A 7 -4.42 -8.65 13.57
N PRO A 8 -5.23 -9.64 14.00
CA PRO A 8 -5.76 -9.72 15.37
C PRO A 8 -4.69 -10.09 16.41
N VAL A 9 -3.50 -10.53 16.00
CA VAL A 9 -2.41 -10.95 16.90
C VAL A 9 -1.53 -9.77 17.31
N THR A 10 -1.57 -8.66 16.58
CA THR A 10 -0.72 -7.49 16.83
C THR A 10 -1.16 -6.74 18.08
N ALA A 11 -0.26 -6.58 19.05
CA ALA A 11 -0.51 -5.86 20.32
C ALA A 11 -0.67 -4.32 20.17
N GLY A 12 -0.73 -3.82 18.95
CA GLY A 12 -0.79 -2.41 18.57
C GLY A 12 -0.18 -2.19 17.19
N TYR A 13 -0.46 -1.05 16.57
CA TYR A 13 0.17 -0.60 15.33
C TYR A 13 0.73 0.81 15.53
N SER A 14 1.71 1.22 14.72
CA SER A 14 2.21 2.60 14.70
C SER A 14 1.27 3.47 13.85
N PRO A 15 0.57 4.47 14.42
CA PRO A 15 -0.29 5.34 13.64
C PRO A 15 0.48 6.11 12.57
N ALA A 16 1.70 6.54 12.87
CA ALA A 16 2.55 7.24 11.91
C ALA A 16 2.86 6.38 10.67
N GLN A 17 3.18 5.09 10.85
CA GLN A 17 3.44 4.20 9.71
C GLN A 17 2.16 3.82 8.96
N ALA A 18 1.02 3.75 9.66
CA ALA A 18 -0.29 3.54 9.03
C ALA A 18 -0.74 4.77 8.22
N ASP A 19 -0.42 5.99 8.68
CA ASP A 19 -0.71 7.23 7.95
C ASP A 19 0.11 7.32 6.67
N ILE A 20 1.39 6.93 6.68
CA ILE A 20 2.22 6.86 5.46
C ILE A 20 1.60 5.90 4.44
N TRP A 21 1.12 4.73 4.88
CA TRP A 21 0.38 3.82 4.01
C TRP A 21 -0.88 4.49 3.44
N ALA A 22 -1.68 5.15 4.29
CA ALA A 22 -2.89 5.83 3.90
C ALA A 22 -2.63 6.95 2.88
N ILE A 23 -1.51 7.67 2.99
CA ILE A 23 -1.06 8.66 2.01
C ILE A 23 -0.79 7.99 0.65
N GLY A 24 -0.14 6.83 0.62
CA GLY A 24 0.08 6.08 -0.62
C GLY A 24 -1.24 5.67 -1.30
N ILE A 25 -2.21 5.17 -0.53
CA ILE A 25 -3.55 4.84 -1.03
C ILE A 25 -4.29 6.10 -1.51
N CYS A 26 -4.18 7.20 -0.76
CA CYS A 26 -4.78 8.49 -1.12
C CYS A 26 -4.23 9.02 -2.45
N LEU A 27 -2.92 8.93 -2.67
CA LEU A 27 -2.29 9.33 -3.92
C LEU A 27 -2.82 8.51 -5.10
N LEU A 28 -2.92 7.19 -4.96
CA LEU A 28 -3.54 6.32 -5.98
C LEU A 28 -4.99 6.74 -6.28
N ASN A 29 -5.75 7.07 -5.24
CA ASN A 29 -7.13 7.52 -5.40
C ASN A 29 -7.20 8.88 -6.12
N VAL A 30 -6.33 9.84 -5.80
CA VAL A 30 -6.27 11.14 -6.47
C VAL A 30 -5.89 11.01 -7.95
N LEU A 31 -4.93 10.13 -8.27
CA LEU A 31 -4.42 9.98 -9.64
C LEU A 31 -5.36 9.16 -10.53
N PHE A 32 -6.00 8.12 -9.99
CA PHE A 32 -6.75 7.13 -10.78
C PHE A 32 -8.22 6.98 -10.40
N ALA A 33 -8.69 7.70 -9.39
CA ALA A 33 -10.05 7.60 -8.83
C ALA A 33 -10.44 6.17 -8.41
N ARG A 34 -9.45 5.34 -8.06
CA ARG A 34 -9.64 3.91 -7.77
C ARG A 34 -8.70 3.47 -6.64
N ASN A 35 -9.22 2.62 -5.75
CA ASN A 35 -8.42 1.99 -4.70
C ASN A 35 -7.82 0.67 -5.20
N PRO A 36 -6.57 0.35 -4.84
CA PRO A 36 -5.91 -0.89 -5.27
C PRO A 36 -6.50 -2.14 -4.62
N PHE A 37 -6.95 -2.02 -3.37
CA PHE A 37 -7.40 -3.12 -2.53
C PHE A 37 -8.76 -2.79 -1.95
N VAL A 38 -9.60 -3.80 -1.77
CA VAL A 38 -10.88 -3.67 -1.03
C VAL A 38 -10.57 -3.68 0.45
N SER A 39 -9.70 -4.59 0.88
CA SER A 39 -9.18 -4.68 2.24
C SER A 39 -7.78 -5.28 2.13
N PRO A 40 -6.70 -4.59 2.52
CA PRO A 40 -5.35 -5.11 2.40
C PRO A 40 -5.08 -6.19 3.46
N SER A 41 -5.70 -7.35 3.29
CA SER A 41 -5.61 -8.55 4.11
C SER A 41 -5.38 -9.76 3.21
N GLU A 42 -4.92 -10.89 3.75
CA GLU A 42 -4.59 -12.10 2.95
C GLU A 42 -5.77 -12.65 2.13
N SER A 43 -7.00 -12.30 2.51
CA SER A 43 -8.22 -12.66 1.79
C SER A 43 -8.43 -11.87 0.49
N ASP A 44 -7.78 -10.72 0.33
CA ASP A 44 -7.85 -9.90 -0.88
C ASP A 44 -6.79 -10.38 -1.88
N ILE A 45 -7.26 -10.92 -3.01
CA ILE A 45 -6.41 -11.51 -4.04
C ILE A 45 -5.43 -10.47 -4.61
N LEU A 46 -5.88 -9.23 -4.84
CA LEU A 46 -5.03 -8.17 -5.37
C LEU A 46 -3.95 -7.77 -4.36
N PHE A 47 -4.29 -7.78 -3.07
CA PHE A 47 -3.31 -7.55 -2.02
C PHE A 47 -2.32 -8.71 -1.89
N ALA A 48 -2.78 -9.96 -1.99
CA ALA A 48 -1.91 -11.13 -1.95
C ALA A 48 -0.91 -11.15 -3.12
N ASP A 49 -1.36 -10.77 -4.32
CA ASP A 49 -0.50 -10.61 -5.49
C ASP A 49 0.50 -9.46 -5.28
N TYR A 50 0.06 -8.35 -4.69
CA TYR A 50 0.93 -7.22 -4.32
C TYR A 50 2.03 -7.58 -3.32
N VAL A 51 1.70 -8.40 -2.31
CA VAL A 51 2.68 -8.88 -1.32
C VAL A 51 3.76 -9.75 -1.97
N ARG A 52 3.39 -10.56 -2.97
CA ARG A 52 4.32 -11.43 -3.72
C ARG A 52 5.17 -10.64 -4.70
N ASP A 53 4.54 -9.76 -5.47
CA ASP A 53 5.17 -8.89 -6.44
C ASP A 53 4.52 -7.51 -6.41
N ARG A 54 5.30 -6.51 -5.99
CA ARG A 54 4.84 -5.12 -5.91
C ARG A 54 4.46 -4.55 -7.28
N GLN A 55 5.03 -5.07 -8.37
CA GLN A 55 4.71 -4.61 -9.73
C GLN A 55 3.29 -4.96 -10.17
N SER A 56 2.59 -5.87 -9.49
CA SER A 56 1.16 -6.14 -9.75
C SER A 56 0.26 -4.90 -9.60
N LEU A 57 0.75 -3.81 -8.97
CA LEU A 57 0.09 -2.51 -9.01
C LEU A 57 -0.14 -2.00 -10.44
N PHE A 58 0.75 -2.30 -11.39
CA PHE A 58 0.58 -1.91 -12.79
C PHE A 58 -0.56 -2.66 -13.48
N ASP A 59 -0.91 -3.86 -13.02
CA ASP A 59 -2.08 -4.60 -13.53
C ASP A 59 -3.38 -3.89 -13.12
N ILE A 60 -3.37 -3.20 -11.98
CA ILE A 60 -4.51 -2.42 -11.47
C ILE A 60 -4.54 -1.01 -12.09
N PHE A 61 -3.37 -0.41 -12.29
CA PHE A 61 -3.17 0.94 -12.83
C PHE A 61 -2.20 0.95 -14.03
N PRO A 62 -2.67 0.54 -15.23
CA PRO A 62 -1.80 0.38 -16.40
C PRO A 62 -1.12 1.65 -16.90
N ASN A 63 -1.68 2.82 -16.57
CA ASN A 63 -1.16 4.13 -16.96
C ASN A 63 -0.29 4.79 -15.87
N MET A 64 0.03 4.07 -14.80
CA MET A 64 0.93 4.57 -13.75
C MET A 64 2.34 4.73 -14.31
N SER A 65 2.99 5.86 -14.02
CA SER A 65 4.39 6.05 -14.39
C SER A 65 5.32 5.30 -13.45
N GLN A 66 6.53 4.99 -13.92
CA GLN A 66 7.55 4.38 -13.09
C GLN A 66 7.89 5.28 -11.88
N ASP A 67 8.00 6.59 -12.07
CA ASP A 67 8.31 7.52 -10.98
C ASP A 67 7.24 7.51 -9.89
N THR A 68 5.96 7.44 -10.26
CA THR A 68 4.87 7.28 -9.29
C THR A 68 4.99 5.97 -8.53
N PHE A 69 5.30 4.88 -9.23
CA PHE A 69 5.53 3.58 -8.59
C PHE A 69 6.70 3.62 -7.59
N GLU A 70 7.81 4.26 -7.93
CA GLU A 70 8.98 4.36 -7.05
C GLU A 70 8.67 5.10 -5.75
N ILE A 71 7.80 6.12 -5.79
CA ILE A 71 7.32 6.80 -4.57
C ILE A 71 6.39 5.87 -3.78
N LEU A 72 5.43 5.24 -4.46
CA LEU A 72 4.45 4.35 -3.84
C LEU A 72 5.10 3.13 -3.20
N ARG A 73 6.21 2.62 -3.74
CA ARG A 73 6.93 1.47 -3.16
C ARG A 73 7.40 1.76 -1.73
N ASN A 74 7.71 3.02 -1.43
CA ASN A 74 8.16 3.43 -0.10
C ASN A 74 6.96 3.63 0.83
N ALA A 75 5.88 4.25 0.36
CA ALA A 75 4.67 4.44 1.16
C ALA A 75 3.94 3.12 1.48
N LEU A 76 3.86 2.23 0.48
CA LEU A 76 3.13 0.96 0.54
C LEU A 76 4.04 -0.23 0.88
N ALA A 77 5.16 0.01 1.56
CA ALA A 77 5.99 -1.10 2.05
C ALA A 77 5.18 -1.98 3.01
N ILE A 78 5.17 -3.29 2.77
CA ILE A 78 4.43 -4.26 3.61
C ILE A 78 4.89 -4.18 5.06
N ASP A 79 6.21 -4.20 5.27
CA ASP A 79 6.84 -3.97 6.57
C ASP A 79 6.67 -2.49 6.98
N PRO A 80 5.90 -2.19 8.04
CA PRO A 80 5.67 -0.81 8.47
C PRO A 80 6.97 -0.06 8.73
N GLU A 81 8.01 -0.68 9.28
CA GLU A 81 9.29 -0.02 9.61
C GLU A 81 10.08 0.43 8.38
N LYS A 82 9.75 -0.11 7.20
CA LYS A 82 10.37 0.28 5.92
C LYS A 82 9.61 1.41 5.23
N ARG A 83 8.50 1.90 5.79
CA ARG A 83 7.75 3.01 5.21
C ARG A 83 8.40 4.33 5.54
N SER A 84 8.85 5.05 4.52
CA SER A 84 9.38 6.41 4.66
C SER A 84 9.13 7.22 3.38
N LEU A 85 8.73 8.47 3.56
CA LEU A 85 8.69 9.47 2.48
C LEU A 85 9.73 10.58 2.69
N ALA A 86 10.54 10.48 3.75
CA ALA A 86 11.70 11.34 3.92
C ALA A 86 12.77 10.93 2.90
N GLY A 87 13.16 11.87 2.05
CA GLY A 87 14.24 11.72 1.06
C GLY A 87 15.63 11.91 1.65
#